data_AF-A0A6A2ZY16-F1
#
_entry.id   AF-A0A6A2ZY16-F1
#
_cell.length_a   1.000
_cell.length_b   1.000
_cell.length_c   1.000
_cell.angle_alpha   90.00
_cell.angle_beta   90.00
_cell.angle_gamma   90.00
#
_symmetry.space_group_name_H-M   'P 1'
#
loop_
_entity.id
_entity.type
_entity.pdbx_description
1 polymer ?
#
loop_
_entity_poly.entity_id
_entity_poly.type
_entity_poly.pdbx_seq_one_letter_code
_entity_poly.pdbx_strand_id
1 'polypeptide(L)'
;MKEHLETWISSAIKRNAQELKLSFCSSPGPLVRFPDHVFVCRTLVCQKLFDDVVVDVPANVCFQSLKILQLDRVQYANDGSLKKLLSSCPILEDLIVERTWNDGILVLDINVTSLKRINVQRLSFGTGCHKVLINAPLLERIELLDTTIWDFRVEDLSNVVEAIIDVRAVPVLIKEMCNVKFLSVSEPAFMSMCQLRILVSPDSLA
;
A
#
# COMPACT_ATOMS: atom_id res chain seq x y z
N MET A 1 -9.93 -13.78 -23.90
CA MET A 1 -8.99 -13.15 -22.96
C MET A 1 -8.92 -13.92 -21.64
N LYS A 2 -10.03 -14.05 -20.89
CA LYS A 2 -10.05 -14.73 -19.57
C LYS A 2 -9.48 -16.17 -19.57
N GLU A 3 -9.91 -17.02 -20.49
CA GLU A 3 -9.42 -18.42 -20.58
C GLU A 3 -7.92 -18.51 -20.91
N HIS A 4 -7.42 -17.58 -21.73
CA HIS A 4 -6.00 -17.55 -22.10
C HIS A 4 -5.15 -17.08 -20.90
N LEU A 5 -5.66 -16.13 -20.12
CA LEU A 5 -5.02 -15.66 -18.90
C LEU A 5 -4.94 -16.76 -17.84
N GLU A 6 -6.04 -17.47 -17.59
CA GLU A 6 -6.09 -18.62 -16.70
C GLU A 6 -5.05 -19.68 -17.09
N THR A 7 -4.99 -20.01 -18.38
CA THR A 7 -4.03 -21.00 -18.92
C THR A 7 -2.58 -20.55 -18.74
N TRP A 8 -2.29 -19.26 -19.01
CA TRP A 8 -0.95 -18.69 -18.86
C TRP A 8 -0.49 -18.69 -17.41
N ILE A 9 -1.34 -18.20 -16.50
CA ILE A 9 -0.99 -18.16 -15.07
C ILE A 9 -0.84 -19.56 -14.51
N SER A 10 -1.76 -20.48 -14.83
CA SER A 10 -1.65 -21.89 -14.44
C SER A 10 -0.34 -22.51 -14.94
N SER A 11 0.08 -22.21 -16.17
CA SER A 11 1.32 -22.72 -16.74
C SER A 11 2.56 -22.15 -16.05
N ALA A 12 2.54 -20.86 -15.70
CA ALA A 12 3.62 -20.22 -14.93
C ALA A 12 3.74 -20.84 -13.54
N ILE A 13 2.62 -21.02 -12.83
CA ILE A 13 2.56 -21.66 -11.51
C ILE A 13 3.08 -23.10 -11.57
N LYS A 14 2.65 -23.90 -12.55
CA LYS A 14 3.13 -25.27 -12.74
C LYS A 14 4.64 -25.36 -13.01
N ARG A 15 5.23 -24.29 -13.53
CA ARG A 15 6.67 -24.17 -13.79
C ARG A 15 7.42 -23.50 -12.64
N ASN A 16 6.79 -23.39 -11.46
CA ASN A 16 7.37 -22.81 -10.25
C ASN A 16 7.87 -21.37 -10.46
N ALA A 17 7.13 -20.57 -11.25
CA ALA A 17 7.44 -19.15 -11.40
C ALA A 17 7.51 -18.47 -10.03
N GLN A 18 8.54 -17.65 -9.85
CA GLN A 18 8.78 -16.89 -8.61
C GLN A 18 8.34 -15.43 -8.72
N GLU A 19 8.30 -14.90 -9.94
CA GLU A 19 7.81 -13.54 -10.20
C GLU A 19 6.64 -13.59 -11.18
N LEU A 20 5.58 -12.86 -10.85
CA LEU A 20 4.42 -12.67 -11.70
C LEU A 20 4.12 -11.18 -11.80
N LYS A 21 4.33 -10.62 -12.98
CA LYS A 21 3.98 -9.24 -13.31
C LYS A 21 2.83 -9.25 -14.31
N LEU A 22 1.73 -8.58 -13.96
CA LEU A 22 0.54 -8.50 -14.80
C LEU A 22 0.06 -7.06 -14.86
N SER A 23 0.01 -6.51 -16.07
CA SER A 23 -0.49 -5.17 -16.35
C SER A 23 -1.57 -5.28 -17.42
N PHE A 24 -2.74 -4.76 -17.11
CA PHE A 24 -3.88 -4.75 -18.03
C PHE A 24 -4.33 -3.32 -18.21
N CYS A 25 -4.08 -2.76 -19.39
CA CYS A 25 -4.65 -1.49 -19.80
C CYS A 25 -5.74 -1.79 -20.83
N SER A 26 -6.97 -1.87 -20.37
CA SER A 26 -8.16 -2.14 -21.15
C SER A 26 -9.01 -0.88 -21.21
N SER A 27 -8.58 0.13 -21.97
CA SER A 27 -9.41 1.30 -22.25
C SER A 27 -9.85 1.32 -23.73
N PRO A 28 -11.14 1.09 -24.04
CA PRO A 28 -12.24 0.64 -23.16
C PRO A 28 -12.32 -0.89 -23.04
N GLY A 29 -12.55 -1.43 -21.84
CA GLY A 29 -12.71 -2.87 -21.61
C GLY A 29 -13.08 -3.23 -20.16
N PRO A 30 -13.48 -4.50 -19.92
CA PRO A 30 -13.86 -4.94 -18.58
C PRO A 30 -12.64 -5.11 -17.68
N LEU A 31 -12.83 -4.87 -16.39
CA LEU A 31 -11.82 -5.19 -15.37
C LEU A 31 -11.50 -6.68 -15.36
N VAL A 32 -10.23 -7.00 -15.14
CA VAL A 32 -9.70 -8.36 -15.11
C VAL A 32 -9.70 -8.89 -13.69
N ARG A 33 -10.52 -9.91 -13.42
CA ARG A 33 -10.49 -10.64 -12.15
C ARG A 33 -9.47 -11.78 -12.21
N PHE A 34 -8.76 -11.97 -11.11
CA PHE A 34 -7.86 -13.10 -10.96
C PHE A 34 -8.64 -14.40 -10.78
N PRO A 35 -8.19 -15.51 -11.38
CA PRO A 35 -8.73 -16.80 -11.06
C PRO A 35 -8.24 -17.27 -9.68
N ASP A 36 -9.10 -17.94 -8.92
CA ASP A 36 -8.89 -18.24 -7.50
C ASP A 36 -7.60 -19.01 -7.21
N HIS A 37 -7.12 -19.83 -8.16
CA HIS A 37 -5.95 -20.69 -7.97
C HIS A 37 -4.62 -19.92 -7.94
N VAL A 38 -4.56 -18.69 -8.44
CA VAL A 38 -3.34 -17.85 -8.38
C VAL A 38 -2.94 -17.58 -6.94
N PHE A 39 -3.96 -17.48 -6.09
CA PHE A 39 -3.86 -17.17 -4.69
C PHE A 39 -3.39 -18.34 -3.81
N VAL A 40 -3.12 -19.51 -4.40
CA VAL A 40 -2.62 -20.70 -3.68
C VAL A 40 -1.18 -21.04 -4.10
N CYS A 41 -0.55 -20.19 -4.91
CA CYS A 41 0.81 -20.42 -5.40
C CYS A 41 1.84 -20.29 -4.27
N ARG A 42 2.56 -21.39 -4.00
CA ARG A 42 3.59 -21.46 -2.95
C ARG A 42 4.98 -21.04 -3.41
N THR A 43 5.21 -20.90 -4.71
CA THR A 43 6.54 -20.55 -5.26
C THR A 43 6.68 -19.07 -5.54
N LEU A 44 5.58 -18.33 -5.57
CA LEU A 44 5.57 -16.93 -5.92
C LEU A 44 6.20 -16.09 -4.81
N VAL A 45 7.30 -15.42 -5.13
CA VAL A 45 8.08 -14.54 -4.24
C VAL A 45 7.74 -13.07 -4.49
N CYS A 46 7.45 -12.71 -5.75
CA CYS A 46 7.15 -11.34 -6.16
C CYS A 46 5.89 -11.32 -7.03
N GLN A 47 4.91 -10.49 -6.64
CA GLN A 47 3.69 -10.28 -7.40
C GLN A 47 3.51 -8.79 -7.66
N LYS A 48 3.32 -8.42 -8.92
CA LYS A 48 3.13 -7.03 -9.33
C LYS A 48 1.91 -6.92 -10.23
N LEU A 49 0.89 -6.20 -9.77
CA LEU A 49 -0.40 -6.04 -10.44
C LEU A 49 -0.58 -4.57 -10.80
N PHE A 50 -0.95 -4.30 -12.05
CA PHE A 50 -1.09 -2.94 -12.56
C PHE A 50 -2.43 -2.76 -13.27
N ASP A 51 -3.02 -1.57 -13.06
CA ASP A 51 -4.15 -1.00 -13.81
C ASP A 51 -5.46 -1.80 -13.63
N ASP A 52 -6.11 -2.27 -14.70
CA ASP A 52 -7.50 -2.78 -14.69
C ASP A 52 -7.69 -4.15 -14.02
N VAL A 53 -6.85 -4.48 -13.04
CA VAL A 53 -6.95 -5.66 -12.18
C VAL A 53 -7.94 -5.43 -11.05
N VAL A 54 -8.83 -6.41 -10.81
CA VAL A 54 -9.64 -6.47 -9.58
C VAL A 54 -8.97 -7.35 -8.54
N VAL A 55 -8.68 -6.77 -7.37
CA VAL A 55 -8.31 -7.46 -6.14
C VAL A 55 -9.59 -7.91 -5.43
N ASP A 56 -9.91 -9.17 -5.62
CA ASP A 56 -11.00 -9.89 -4.94
C ASP A 56 -10.46 -11.25 -4.50
N VAL A 57 -10.11 -11.37 -3.23
CA VAL A 57 -9.39 -12.54 -2.71
C VAL A 57 -10.39 -13.58 -2.20
N PRO A 58 -10.37 -14.84 -2.67
CA PRO A 58 -11.22 -15.91 -2.15
C PRO A 58 -10.84 -16.31 -0.71
N ALA A 59 -11.70 -17.05 -0.01
CA ALA A 59 -11.56 -17.31 1.44
C ALA A 59 -10.34 -18.16 1.85
N ASN A 60 -9.84 -19.04 0.95
CA ASN A 60 -8.83 -20.04 1.28
C ASN A 60 -7.51 -19.79 0.54
N VAL A 61 -6.90 -18.65 0.81
CA VAL A 61 -5.75 -18.12 0.07
C VAL A 61 -4.53 -18.02 0.98
N CYS A 62 -3.37 -18.44 0.49
CA CYS A 62 -2.12 -18.33 1.25
C CYS A 62 -0.91 -18.31 0.31
N PHE A 63 -0.24 -17.15 0.25
CA PHE A 63 1.01 -16.94 -0.45
C PHE A 63 2.19 -17.16 0.49
N GLN A 64 2.58 -18.41 0.68
CA GLN A 64 3.59 -18.79 1.70
C GLN A 64 4.99 -18.23 1.43
N SER A 65 5.30 -17.88 0.18
CA SER A 65 6.65 -17.42 -0.22
C SER A 65 6.69 -15.96 -0.65
N LEU A 66 5.56 -15.25 -0.65
CA LEU A 66 5.48 -13.91 -1.22
C LEU A 66 6.13 -12.88 -0.29
N LYS A 67 7.20 -12.26 -0.78
CA LYS A 67 7.98 -11.23 -0.08
C LYS A 67 7.74 -9.83 -0.61
N ILE A 68 7.38 -9.71 -1.89
CA ILE A 68 7.19 -8.42 -2.58
C ILE A 68 5.81 -8.41 -3.22
N LEU A 69 5.01 -7.41 -2.88
CA LEU A 69 3.70 -7.16 -3.47
C LEU A 69 3.63 -5.71 -3.96
N GLN A 70 3.33 -5.54 -5.24
CA GLN A 70 3.09 -4.24 -5.85
C GLN A 70 1.68 -4.20 -6.44
N LEU A 71 0.92 -3.18 -6.07
CA LEU A 71 -0.46 -2.95 -6.47
C LEU A 71 -0.58 -1.53 -7.01
N ASP A 72 -0.47 -1.38 -8.32
CA ASP A 72 -0.44 -0.07 -8.95
C ASP A 72 -1.75 0.20 -9.70
N ARG A 73 -2.51 1.19 -9.25
CA ARG A 73 -3.77 1.62 -9.86
C ARG A 73 -4.82 0.51 -10.04
N VAL A 74 -4.76 -0.52 -9.18
CA VAL A 74 -5.71 -1.63 -9.16
C VAL A 74 -7.08 -1.22 -8.59
N GLN A 75 -8.09 -2.03 -8.87
CA GLN A 75 -9.44 -1.91 -8.32
C GLN A 75 -9.64 -2.94 -7.19
N TYR A 76 -10.24 -2.55 -6.09
CA TYR A 76 -10.56 -3.42 -4.97
C TYR A 76 -12.07 -3.69 -4.95
N ALA A 77 -12.47 -4.92 -4.65
CA ALA A 77 -13.90 -5.27 -4.63
C ALA A 77 -14.66 -4.65 -3.43
N ASN A 78 -13.98 -4.41 -2.31
CA ASN A 78 -14.51 -3.74 -1.11
C ASN A 78 -13.36 -3.42 -0.12
N ASP A 79 -13.66 -2.69 0.96
CA ASP A 79 -12.70 -2.32 2.03
C ASP A 79 -11.95 -3.53 2.65
N GLY A 80 -12.54 -4.73 2.61
CA GLY A 80 -11.92 -5.95 3.12
C GLY A 80 -10.96 -6.64 2.15
N SER A 81 -10.99 -6.30 0.85
CA SER A 81 -10.22 -7.00 -0.19
C SER A 81 -8.71 -6.91 0.04
N LEU A 82 -8.18 -5.72 0.29
CA LEU A 82 -6.76 -5.51 0.55
C LEU A 82 -6.33 -6.21 1.84
N LYS A 83 -7.09 -6.00 2.92
CA LYS A 83 -6.80 -6.61 4.22
C LYS A 83 -6.69 -8.12 4.12
N LYS A 84 -7.61 -8.75 3.38
CA LYS A 84 -7.62 -10.19 3.13
C LYS A 84 -6.43 -10.66 2.28
N LEU A 85 -6.03 -9.87 1.27
CA LEU A 85 -4.83 -10.15 0.48
C LEU A 85 -3.59 -10.14 1.38
N LEU A 86 -3.41 -9.08 2.16
CA LEU A 86 -2.25 -8.89 3.03
C LEU A 86 -2.18 -9.96 4.13
N SER A 87 -3.31 -10.32 4.75
CA SER A 87 -3.35 -11.40 5.75
C SER A 87 -2.98 -12.77 5.18
N SER A 88 -3.02 -12.92 3.86
CA SER A 88 -2.65 -14.16 3.17
C SER A 88 -1.16 -14.24 2.80
N CYS A 89 -0.37 -13.21 3.11
CA CYS A 89 1.05 -13.10 2.78
C CYS A 89 1.90 -13.01 4.07
N PRO A 90 2.08 -14.12 4.80
CA PRO A 90 2.63 -14.10 6.17
C PRO A 90 4.11 -13.68 6.29
N ILE A 91 4.84 -13.64 5.17
CA ILE A 91 6.25 -13.27 5.12
C ILE A 91 6.51 -12.06 4.22
N LEU A 92 5.48 -11.26 3.93
CA LEU A 92 5.59 -10.08 3.09
C LEU A 92 6.56 -9.06 3.71
N GLU A 93 7.62 -8.71 2.98
CA GLU A 93 8.66 -7.77 3.45
C GLU A 93 8.55 -6.40 2.78
N ASP A 94 8.00 -6.34 1.56
CA ASP A 94 7.95 -5.14 0.72
C ASP A 94 6.56 -4.97 0.08
N LEU A 95 5.93 -3.82 0.34
CA LEU A 95 4.60 -3.48 -0.15
C LEU A 95 4.61 -2.12 -0.85
N ILE A 96 4.21 -2.12 -2.12
CA ILE A 96 4.05 -0.91 -2.94
C ILE A 96 2.59 -0.80 -3.34
N VAL A 97 1.97 0.35 -3.09
CA VAL A 97 0.57 0.63 -3.41
C VAL A 97 0.46 2.00 -4.06
N GLU A 98 0.10 2.02 -5.35
CA GLU A 98 -0.36 3.24 -6.02
C GLU A 98 -1.89 3.26 -6.10
N ARG A 99 -2.50 4.24 -5.46
CA ARG A 99 -3.96 4.39 -5.34
C ARG A 99 -4.52 5.27 -6.46
N THR A 100 -5.81 5.07 -6.77
CA THR A 100 -6.59 5.98 -7.64
C THR A 100 -7.79 6.56 -6.89
N TRP A 101 -8.45 7.57 -7.46
CA TRP A 101 -9.58 8.26 -6.82
C TRP A 101 -10.82 7.37 -6.58
N ASN A 102 -10.97 6.28 -7.32
CA ASN A 102 -12.11 5.38 -7.25
C ASN A 102 -11.67 3.93 -7.42
N ASP A 103 -10.79 3.47 -6.53
CA ASP A 103 -10.31 2.10 -6.49
C ASP A 103 -11.13 1.19 -5.57
N GLY A 104 -12.25 1.68 -5.01
CA GLY A 104 -13.20 0.84 -4.26
C GLY A 104 -12.90 0.66 -2.78
N ILE A 105 -11.91 1.34 -2.20
CA ILE A 105 -11.71 1.38 -0.72
C ILE A 105 -11.55 2.79 -0.16
N LEU A 106 -12.19 3.03 0.99
CA LEU A 106 -12.11 4.29 1.74
C LEU A 106 -10.96 4.28 2.75
N VAL A 107 -10.68 3.10 3.32
CA VAL A 107 -9.62 2.91 4.33
C VAL A 107 -8.52 2.02 3.77
N LEU A 108 -7.28 2.50 3.84
CA LEU A 108 -6.09 1.68 3.58
C LEU A 108 -5.63 1.08 4.91
N ASP A 109 -6.13 -0.11 5.25
CA ASP A 109 -5.77 -0.85 6.46
C ASP A 109 -4.64 -1.86 6.17
N ILE A 110 -3.43 -1.54 6.61
CA ILE A 110 -2.22 -2.33 6.42
C ILE A 110 -1.77 -2.85 7.78
N ASN A 111 -2.10 -4.11 8.04
CA ASN A 111 -1.66 -4.83 9.24
C ASN A 111 -0.79 -6.02 8.80
N VAL A 112 0.53 -5.82 8.78
CA VAL A 112 1.50 -6.79 8.27
C VAL A 112 2.74 -6.79 9.16
N THR A 113 2.87 -7.81 9.99
CA THR A 113 3.92 -7.88 11.02
C THR A 113 5.32 -8.17 10.45
N SER A 114 5.41 -8.76 9.26
CA SER A 114 6.66 -9.06 8.56
C SER A 114 7.19 -7.91 7.71
N LEU A 115 6.41 -6.83 7.56
CA LEU A 115 6.69 -5.77 6.59
C LEU A 115 7.87 -4.90 7.04
N LYS A 116 8.84 -4.73 6.14
CA LYS A 116 10.05 -3.91 6.36
C LYS A 116 10.04 -2.63 5.54
N ARG A 117 9.40 -2.65 4.37
CA ARG A 117 9.34 -1.51 3.46
C ARG A 117 7.91 -1.30 2.98
N ILE A 118 7.47 -0.04 3.03
CA ILE A 118 6.19 0.36 2.48
C ILE A 118 6.35 1.60 1.61
N ASN A 119 5.74 1.58 0.42
CA ASN A 119 5.53 2.74 -0.44
C ASN A 119 4.03 2.86 -0.72
N VAL A 120 3.44 3.98 -0.29
CA VAL A 120 2.05 4.32 -0.61
C VAL A 120 2.05 5.64 -1.35
N GLN A 121 1.54 5.64 -2.56
CA GLN A 121 1.45 6.83 -3.38
C GLN A 121 0.08 7.00 -4.00
N ARG A 122 -0.29 8.26 -4.25
CA ARG A 122 -1.48 8.61 -5.03
C ARG A 122 -1.15 9.78 -5.95
N LEU A 123 -1.20 9.50 -7.24
CA LEU A 123 -0.84 10.47 -8.28
C LEU A 123 -2.06 11.13 -8.94
N SER A 124 -3.28 10.67 -8.65
CA SER A 124 -4.51 11.22 -9.22
C SER A 124 -5.13 12.30 -8.33
N PHE A 125 -5.46 13.44 -8.93
CA PHE A 125 -6.23 14.51 -8.29
C PHE A 125 -7.71 14.09 -8.14
N GLY A 126 -8.22 14.07 -6.91
CA GLY A 126 -9.62 13.76 -6.61
C GLY A 126 -9.97 14.06 -5.16
N THR A 127 -11.24 14.37 -4.90
CA THR A 127 -11.74 14.59 -3.54
C THR A 127 -12.16 13.25 -2.95
N GLY A 128 -11.33 12.70 -2.07
CA GLY A 128 -11.68 11.56 -1.23
C GLY A 128 -10.86 11.63 0.05
N CYS A 129 -11.54 11.69 1.19
CA CYS A 129 -10.86 11.55 2.49
C CYS A 129 -10.57 10.07 2.69
N HIS A 130 -9.31 9.67 2.55
CA HIS A 130 -8.91 8.30 2.85
C HIS A 130 -8.14 8.27 4.15
N LYS A 131 -8.51 7.30 4.96
CA LYS A 131 -7.81 6.98 6.19
C LYS A 131 -6.73 5.97 5.88
N VAL A 132 -5.51 6.23 6.32
CA VAL A 132 -4.42 5.25 6.24
C VAL A 132 -4.09 4.75 7.65
N LEU A 133 -4.17 3.44 7.82
CA LEU A 133 -3.83 2.73 9.04
C LEU A 133 -2.67 1.78 8.74
N ILE A 134 -1.55 1.94 9.42
CA ILE A 134 -0.37 1.09 9.25
C ILE A 134 0.01 0.52 10.62
N ASN A 135 -0.01 -0.80 10.74
CA ASN A 135 0.58 -1.55 11.84
C ASN A 135 1.59 -2.53 11.24
N ALA A 136 2.87 -2.18 11.36
CA ALA A 136 4.00 -2.91 10.82
C ALA A 136 5.20 -2.75 11.78
N PRO A 137 5.28 -3.53 12.86
CA PRO A 137 6.30 -3.36 13.92
C PRO A 137 7.74 -3.53 13.44
N LEU A 138 7.97 -4.21 12.31
CA LEU A 138 9.31 -4.41 11.73
C LEU A 138 9.64 -3.41 10.62
N LEU A 139 8.86 -2.32 10.49
CA LEU A 139 9.04 -1.35 9.42
C LEU A 139 10.35 -0.59 9.57
N GLU A 140 11.19 -0.64 8.54
CA GLU A 140 12.50 0.01 8.45
C GLU A 140 12.45 1.22 7.50
N ARG A 141 11.64 1.15 6.45
CA ARG A 141 11.47 2.23 5.46
C ARG A 141 10.00 2.53 5.22
N ILE A 142 9.68 3.81 5.24
CA ILE A 142 8.35 4.33 4.92
C ILE A 142 8.43 5.41 3.84
N GLU A 143 7.63 5.27 2.80
CA GLU A 143 7.48 6.25 1.73
C GLU A 143 5.99 6.52 1.51
N LEU A 144 5.58 7.76 1.76
CA LEU A 144 4.19 8.20 1.66
C LEU A 144 4.13 9.44 0.76
N LEU A 145 3.52 9.28 -0.41
CA LEU A 145 3.42 10.32 -1.43
C LEU A 145 1.93 10.57 -1.76
N ASP A 146 1.25 11.30 -0.88
CA ASP A 146 -0.18 11.59 -1.03
C ASP A 146 -0.58 12.85 -0.24
N THR A 147 -0.66 13.97 -0.95
CA THR A 147 -1.06 15.26 -0.36
C THR A 147 -2.57 15.36 -0.06
N THR A 148 -3.35 14.33 -0.39
CA THR A 148 -4.80 14.27 -0.16
C THR A 148 -5.20 13.53 1.11
N ILE A 149 -4.25 12.91 1.83
CA ILE A 149 -4.53 12.23 3.11
C ILE A 149 -4.74 13.25 4.23
N TRP A 150 -5.84 13.11 4.97
CA TRP A 150 -6.16 13.94 6.14
C TRP A 150 -6.22 13.15 7.45
N ASP A 151 -6.53 11.84 7.39
CA ASP A 151 -6.56 10.96 8.57
C ASP A 151 -5.52 9.86 8.40
N PHE A 152 -4.56 9.83 9.32
CA PHE A 152 -3.40 8.97 9.22
C PHE A 152 -3.01 8.46 10.61
N ARG A 153 -2.77 7.15 10.72
CA ARG A 153 -2.24 6.51 11.92
C ARG A 153 -1.24 5.42 11.51
N VAL A 154 0.02 5.61 11.90
CA VAL A 154 0.97 4.50 11.99
C VAL A 154 1.14 4.14 13.46
N GLU A 155 1.15 2.85 13.73
CA GLU A 155 1.55 2.31 15.03
C GLU A 155 3.04 1.98 15.00
N ASP A 156 3.77 2.49 15.99
CA ASP A 156 5.17 2.17 16.26
C ASP A 156 6.14 2.36 15.07
N LEU A 157 6.72 3.56 15.01
CA LEU A 157 7.75 3.91 14.02
C LEU A 157 9.17 3.79 14.58
N SER A 158 9.38 3.08 15.70
CA SER A 158 10.67 3.02 16.37
C SER A 158 11.77 2.39 15.52
N ASN A 159 11.41 1.45 14.63
CA ASN A 159 12.38 0.75 13.77
C ASN A 159 12.65 1.46 12.44
N VAL A 160 11.93 2.54 12.13
CA VAL A 160 12.10 3.26 10.87
C VAL A 160 13.41 4.02 10.87
N VAL A 161 14.25 3.72 9.88
CA VAL A 161 15.54 4.36 9.63
C VAL A 161 15.50 5.30 8.42
N GLU A 162 14.56 5.07 7.50
CA GLU A 162 14.40 5.87 6.29
C GLU A 162 12.92 6.26 6.10
N ALA A 163 12.67 7.57 5.97
CA ALA A 163 11.34 8.12 5.78
C ALA A 163 11.32 9.13 4.63
N ILE A 164 10.40 8.94 3.69
CA ILE A 164 10.09 9.89 2.61
C ILE A 164 8.61 10.27 2.76
N ILE A 165 8.35 11.49 3.18
CA ILE A 165 7.00 11.93 3.59
C ILE A 165 6.59 13.16 2.81
N ASP A 166 5.68 12.97 1.85
CA ASP A 166 5.01 14.00 1.07
C ASP A 166 3.49 13.91 1.29
N VAL A 167 3.07 14.20 2.53
CA VAL A 167 1.65 14.24 2.95
C VAL A 167 1.41 15.50 3.78
N ARG A 168 0.15 15.92 3.99
CA ARG A 168 -0.16 17.11 4.83
C ARG A 168 -0.13 16.83 6.34
N ALA A 169 -0.19 15.56 6.77
CA ALA A 169 -0.27 15.16 8.19
C ALA A 169 1.10 14.87 8.84
N VAL A 170 2.17 15.54 8.40
CA VAL A 170 3.57 15.29 8.80
C VAL A 170 3.88 15.42 10.32
N PRO A 171 3.32 16.37 11.08
CA PRO A 171 3.72 16.60 12.47
C PRO A 171 3.48 15.42 13.42
N VAL A 172 2.47 14.58 13.15
CA VAL A 172 2.18 13.39 13.97
C VAL A 172 3.23 12.30 13.71
N LEU A 173 3.57 12.09 12.44
CA LEU A 173 4.54 11.10 11.99
C LEU A 173 5.94 11.33 12.56
N ILE A 174 6.41 12.58 12.57
CA ILE A 174 7.77 12.91 13.03
C ILE A 174 7.97 12.64 14.52
N LYS A 175 6.92 12.84 15.35
CA LYS A 175 7.04 12.63 16.81
C LYS A 175 7.26 11.16 17.21
N GLU A 176 6.74 10.24 16.40
CA GLU A 176 6.83 8.79 16.64
C GLU A 176 8.14 8.18 16.11
N MET A 177 8.88 8.91 15.28
CA MET A 177 10.11 8.46 14.62
C MET A 177 11.34 8.76 15.49
N CYS A 178 11.82 7.77 16.25
CA CYS A 178 12.97 7.95 17.16
C CYS A 178 14.35 7.66 16.52
N ASN A 179 14.42 6.81 15.50
CA ASN A 179 15.68 6.27 14.96
C ASN A 179 15.97 6.64 13.49
N VAL A 180 15.23 7.61 12.94
CA VAL A 180 15.34 8.00 11.53
C VAL A 180 16.71 8.61 11.23
N LYS A 181 17.40 8.04 10.24
CA LYS A 181 18.71 8.50 9.74
C LYS A 181 18.60 9.29 8.45
N PHE A 182 17.57 9.00 7.66
CA PHE A 182 17.25 9.72 6.43
C PHE A 182 15.79 10.15 6.45
N LEU A 183 15.55 11.46 6.36
CA LEU A 183 14.23 12.06 6.26
C LEU A 183 14.18 12.97 5.04
N SER A 184 13.27 12.69 4.12
CA SER A 184 12.91 13.57 3.01
C SER A 184 11.47 14.06 3.20
N VAL A 185 11.27 15.36 3.11
CA VAL A 185 9.94 16.00 3.15
C VAL A 185 9.80 16.98 1.99
N SER A 186 8.62 17.04 1.39
CA SER A 186 8.31 18.01 0.34
C SER A 186 8.03 19.40 0.92
N GLU A 187 8.01 20.43 0.07
CA GLU A 187 7.60 21.78 0.48
C GLU A 187 6.15 21.82 1.03
N PRO A 188 5.13 21.21 0.39
CA PRO A 188 3.79 21.11 0.98
C PRO A 188 3.76 20.45 2.36
N ALA A 189 4.50 19.34 2.51
CA ALA A 189 4.66 18.65 3.79
C ALA A 189 5.32 19.56 4.84
N PHE A 190 6.36 20.30 4.45
CA PHE A 190 7.03 21.26 5.33
C PHE A 190 6.13 22.42 5.76
N MET A 191 5.38 23.00 4.84
CA MET A 191 4.47 24.11 5.14
C MET A 191 3.35 23.70 6.11
N SER A 192 2.88 22.45 6.03
CA SER A 192 1.91 21.91 7.00
C SER A 192 2.46 21.87 8.43
N MET A 193 3.77 21.63 8.61
CA MET A 193 4.42 21.62 9.92
C MET A 193 4.52 23.03 10.52
N CYS A 194 4.80 24.04 9.70
CA CYS A 194 4.94 25.42 10.16
C CYS A 194 3.63 26.02 10.69
N GLN A 195 2.48 25.63 10.13
CA GLN A 195 1.17 26.14 10.55
C GLN A 195 0.80 25.71 12.00
N LEU A 196 1.29 24.58 12.49
CA LEU A 196 1.02 24.12 13.85
C LEU A 196 1.76 24.89 14.94
N ARG A 197 2.93 25.46 14.65
CA ARG A 197 3.63 26.34 15.61
C ARG A 197 2.95 27.68 15.79
N ILE A 198 2.19 28.15 14.78
CA ILE A 198 1.46 29.42 14.86
C ILE A 198 0.18 29.26 15.71
N LEU A 199 -0.40 28.05 15.77
CA LEU A 199 -1.57 27.74 16.61
C LEU A 199 -1.20 27.36 18.06
N VAL A 200 0.07 27.09 18.34
CA VAL A 200 0.59 26.79 19.69
C VAL A 200 1.70 27.81 20.03
N SER A 201 1.34 29.10 20.04
CA SER A 201 2.16 30.11 20.71
C SER A 201 1.74 30.22 22.18
N PRO A 202 2.64 30.42 23.17
CA PRO A 202 2.33 30.37 24.60
C PRO A 202 1.48 31.53 25.15
N ASP A 203 0.97 32.44 24.31
CA ASP A 203 0.42 33.73 24.76
C ASP A 203 -1.10 33.74 24.99
N SER A 204 -1.74 32.59 25.24
CA SER A 204 -3.18 32.53 25.57
C SER A 204 -3.49 32.14 27.02
N LEU A 205 -2.51 32.21 27.92
CA LEU A 205 -2.71 32.18 29.37
C LEU A 205 -2.03 33.40 30.01
N ALA A 206 -2.69 34.55 29.89
CA ALA A 206 -2.52 35.70 30.76
C ALA A 206 -3.91 36.24 31.14
#